data_AF-A0A8U0QDF5-F1
#
_entry.id   AF-A0A8U0QDF5-F1
#
_cell.length_a   1.000
_cell.length_b   1.000
_cell.length_c   1.000
_cell.angle_alpha   90.00
_cell.angle_beta   90.00
_cell.angle_gamma   90.00
#
_symmetry.space_group_name_H-M   'P 1'
#
loop_
_entity.id
_entity.type
_entity.pdbx_description
1 polymer ?
#
loop_
_entity_poly.entity_id
_entity_poly.type
_entity_poly.pdbx_seq_one_letter_code
_entity_poly.pdbx_strand_id
1 'polypeptide(L)'
;TKTVCAEQCDGRCFGPWVSNCCHRECAGGCSGPKDTDCFACTNFNDSGACVTQCPQPFVYNPTTFQLESNPRAKYTYGAFCVKKCPHNFVVDHSSCVRACPSNKMEVEQNRIKMCIACTDICPKACDGIGTASLQSAQTVDSSNIDKFTNCTKINGNLVFLITGIKGDVYHNIKALDPEKLNVFRTVREITGFLNIQSWPENMTDLSVFSNLATIGGRALY
;
A
#
# COMPACT_ATOMS: atom_id res chain seq x y z
N THR A 1 9.71 -26.60 -24.93
CA THR A 1 9.75 -27.94 -24.28
C THR A 1 9.61 -27.74 -22.78
N LYS A 2 8.61 -28.35 -22.14
CA LYS A 2 8.45 -28.30 -20.67
C LYS A 2 9.58 -29.14 -20.06
N THR A 3 10.54 -28.52 -19.38
CA THR A 3 11.59 -29.26 -18.66
C THR A 3 10.91 -30.15 -17.62
N VAL A 4 11.09 -31.46 -17.75
CA VAL A 4 10.55 -32.43 -16.78
C VAL A 4 11.52 -32.47 -15.61
N CYS A 5 11.02 -32.09 -14.43
CA CYS A 5 11.80 -32.13 -13.20
C CYS A 5 11.78 -33.53 -12.58
N ALA A 6 12.79 -33.82 -11.77
CA ALA A 6 12.76 -34.98 -10.89
C ALA A 6 11.61 -34.86 -9.87
N GLU A 7 11.05 -35.99 -9.43
CA GLU A 7 9.93 -36.04 -8.47
C GLU A 7 10.30 -35.42 -7.11
N GLN A 8 11.58 -35.42 -6.75
CA GLN A 8 12.09 -34.84 -5.51
C GLN A 8 12.18 -33.30 -5.54
N CYS A 9 11.99 -32.68 -6.70
CA CYS A 9 11.98 -31.22 -6.77
C CYS A 9 10.64 -30.68 -6.26
N ASP A 10 10.68 -29.72 -5.35
CA ASP A 10 9.50 -29.01 -4.81
C ASP A 10 8.75 -28.16 -5.86
N GLY A 11 9.15 -28.22 -7.14
CA GLY A 11 8.33 -27.75 -8.25
C GLY A 11 9.09 -27.38 -9.52
N ARG A 12 10.24 -26.71 -9.40
CA ARG A 12 10.97 -26.14 -10.55
C ARG A 12 12.38 -26.70 -10.66
N CYS A 13 12.91 -26.71 -11.88
CA CYS A 13 14.24 -27.22 -12.17
C CYS A 13 14.80 -26.58 -13.44
N PHE A 14 16.12 -26.67 -13.60
CA PHE A 14 16.86 -26.28 -14.81
C PHE A 14 17.42 -27.48 -15.58
N GLY A 15 17.01 -28.69 -15.18
CA GLY A 15 17.26 -29.94 -15.88
C GLY A 15 16.62 -31.13 -15.17
N PRO A 16 16.78 -32.36 -15.69
CA PRO A 16 16.00 -33.52 -15.26
C PRO A 16 16.50 -34.20 -13.98
N TRP A 17 17.71 -33.87 -13.54
CA TRP A 17 18.35 -34.50 -12.38
C TRP A 17 17.95 -33.82 -11.07
N VAL A 18 18.00 -34.55 -9.95
CA VAL A 18 17.73 -34.01 -8.61
C VAL A 18 18.71 -32.88 -8.25
N SER A 19 19.95 -32.92 -8.74
CA SER A 19 20.92 -31.83 -8.59
C SER A 19 20.50 -30.52 -9.27
N ASN A 20 19.53 -30.59 -10.18
CA ASN A 20 19.06 -29.47 -10.98
C ASN A 20 17.72 -28.93 -10.48
N CYS A 21 17.28 -29.34 -9.28
CA CYS A 21 16.16 -28.70 -8.62
C CYS A 21 16.52 -27.25 -8.28
N CYS A 22 15.57 -26.35 -8.52
CA CYS A 22 15.70 -24.97 -8.09
C CYS A 22 15.51 -24.85 -6.57
N HIS A 23 15.98 -23.75 -6.01
CA HIS A 23 15.60 -23.37 -4.66
C HIS A 23 14.07 -23.20 -4.56
N ARG A 24 13.48 -23.59 -3.43
CA ARG A 24 12.02 -23.54 -3.21
C ARG A 24 11.41 -22.13 -3.35
N GLU A 25 12.22 -21.10 -3.10
CA GLU A 25 11.82 -19.69 -3.22
C GLU A 25 11.90 -19.16 -4.66
N CYS A 26 12.29 -19.98 -5.64
CA CYS A 26 12.31 -19.57 -7.03
C CYS A 26 10.91 -19.64 -7.67
N ALA A 27 10.51 -18.56 -8.33
CA ALA A 27 9.36 -18.47 -9.21
C ALA A 27 9.80 -18.53 -10.69
N GLY A 28 8.99 -19.16 -11.54
CA GLY A 28 9.30 -19.40 -12.96
C GLY A 28 10.32 -20.53 -13.17
N GLY A 29 11.56 -20.34 -12.72
CA GLY A 29 12.70 -21.26 -12.86
C GLY A 29 13.97 -20.67 -12.24
N CYS A 30 15.12 -21.27 -12.53
CA CYS A 30 16.41 -20.84 -12.02
C CYS A 30 17.53 -21.20 -13.01
N SER A 31 18.72 -20.62 -12.82
CA SER A 31 19.96 -21.00 -13.52
C SER A 31 20.89 -21.88 -12.67
N GLY A 32 20.50 -22.17 -11.43
CA GLY A 32 21.29 -22.91 -10.45
C GLY A 32 20.48 -23.24 -9.19
N PRO A 33 21.03 -24.03 -8.26
CA PRO A 33 20.30 -24.54 -7.10
C PRO A 33 20.15 -23.52 -5.96
N LYS A 34 20.85 -22.38 -6.00
CA LYS A 34 20.83 -21.39 -4.90
C LYS A 34 19.62 -20.47 -5.01
N ASP A 35 19.27 -19.85 -3.88
CA ASP A 35 18.26 -18.79 -3.78
C ASP A 35 18.63 -17.50 -4.54
N THR A 36 19.89 -17.32 -4.91
CA THR A 36 20.39 -16.22 -5.76
C THR A 36 20.30 -16.51 -7.26
N ASP A 37 20.05 -17.75 -7.64
CA ASP A 37 20.06 -18.18 -9.05
C ASP A 37 18.64 -18.21 -9.65
N CYS A 38 17.65 -17.73 -8.91
CA CYS A 38 16.26 -17.69 -9.33
C CYS A 38 16.04 -16.63 -10.42
N PHE A 39 15.18 -16.93 -11.41
CA PHE A 39 14.75 -15.92 -12.39
C PHE A 39 13.79 -14.89 -11.78
N ALA A 40 13.00 -15.30 -10.79
CA ALA A 40 12.15 -14.45 -9.98
C ALA A 40 11.96 -15.07 -8.59
N CYS A 41 11.61 -14.26 -7.59
CA CYS A 41 11.31 -14.75 -6.25
C CYS A 41 9.83 -15.05 -6.08
N THR A 42 9.50 -16.13 -5.40
CA THR A 42 8.13 -16.46 -5.00
C THR A 42 7.58 -15.43 -4.02
N ASN A 43 8.42 -14.99 -3.06
CA ASN A 43 8.05 -14.07 -1.98
C ASN A 43 8.79 -12.73 -2.09
N PHE A 44 10.01 -12.64 -1.54
CA PHE A 44 10.77 -11.39 -1.50
C PHE A 44 12.18 -11.54 -2.06
N ASN A 45 12.67 -10.49 -2.70
CA ASN A 45 14.06 -10.34 -3.10
C ASN A 45 14.83 -9.52 -2.06
N ASP A 46 15.78 -10.17 -1.40
CA ASP A 46 16.72 -9.54 -0.49
C ASP A 46 18.11 -9.41 -1.12
N SER A 47 18.35 -8.28 -1.80
CA SER A 47 19.65 -7.97 -2.41
C SER A 47 20.18 -9.07 -3.35
N GLY A 48 19.29 -9.72 -4.09
CA GLY A 48 19.58 -10.79 -5.05
C GLY A 48 19.15 -12.18 -4.58
N ALA A 49 18.99 -12.41 -3.27
CA ALA A 49 18.56 -13.70 -2.73
C ALA A 49 17.03 -13.75 -2.57
N CYS A 50 16.39 -14.85 -2.98
CA CYS A 50 14.97 -15.06 -2.77
C CYS A 50 14.69 -15.64 -1.39
N VAL A 51 13.98 -14.87 -0.55
CA VAL A 51 13.70 -15.20 0.85
C VAL A 51 12.20 -15.24 1.12
N THR A 52 11.80 -16.06 2.10
CA THR A 52 10.40 -16.16 2.56
C THR A 52 9.93 -14.90 3.29
N GLN A 53 10.84 -14.25 4.03
CA GLN A 53 10.56 -13.07 4.82
C GLN A 53 11.80 -12.18 4.91
N CYS A 54 11.61 -10.87 4.92
CA CYS A 54 12.72 -9.94 5.12
C CYS A 54 13.28 -10.06 6.56
N PRO A 55 14.58 -9.76 6.76
CA PRO A 55 15.21 -9.73 8.07
C PRO A 55 14.43 -8.86 9.07
N GLN A 56 13.90 -9.47 10.13
CA GLN A 56 13.05 -8.79 11.09
C GLN A 56 13.82 -7.73 11.92
N PRO A 57 13.16 -6.65 12.37
CA PRO A 57 13.75 -5.61 13.21
C PRO A 57 14.25 -6.09 14.57
N PHE A 58 13.63 -7.14 15.11
CA PHE A 58 13.99 -7.72 16.38
C PHE A 58 14.24 -9.22 16.22
N VAL A 59 15.29 -9.72 16.84
CA VAL A 59 15.68 -11.14 16.82
C VAL A 59 15.83 -11.62 18.26
N TYR A 60 15.34 -12.83 18.53
CA TYR A 60 15.46 -13.44 19.85
C TYR A 60 16.92 -13.82 20.11
N ASN A 61 17.48 -13.29 21.21
CA ASN A 61 18.80 -13.66 21.67
C ASN A 61 18.66 -14.78 22.75
N PRO A 62 19.11 -16.02 22.46
CA PRO A 62 18.97 -17.14 23.38
C PRO A 62 19.87 -17.04 24.62
N THR A 63 20.85 -16.13 24.64
CA THR A 63 21.72 -15.88 25.80
C THR A 63 21.07 -14.95 26.81
N THR A 64 20.40 -13.89 26.34
CA THR A 64 19.71 -12.91 27.19
C THR A 64 18.24 -13.24 27.41
N PHE A 65 17.70 -14.20 26.66
CA PHE A 65 16.28 -14.58 26.62
C PHE A 65 15.36 -13.39 26.27
N GLN A 66 15.86 -12.44 25.48
CA GLN A 66 15.16 -11.21 25.13
C GLN A 66 15.14 -10.99 23.60
N LEU A 67 14.23 -10.14 23.15
CA LEU A 67 14.21 -9.64 21.77
C LEU A 67 15.17 -8.45 21.67
N GLU A 68 16.21 -8.60 20.86
CA GLU A 68 17.21 -7.56 20.63
C GLU A 68 17.09 -6.95 19.23
N SER A 69 17.47 -5.68 19.10
CA SER A 69 17.43 -4.97 17.82
C SER A 69 18.41 -5.59 16.83
N ASN A 70 17.93 -5.88 15.62
CA ASN A 70 18.72 -6.48 14.55
C ASN A 70 19.34 -5.38 13.68
N PRO A 71 20.68 -5.21 13.66
CA PRO A 71 21.33 -4.21 12.81
C PRO A 71 21.21 -4.51 11.31
N ARG A 72 20.83 -5.75 10.94
CA ARG A 72 20.61 -6.18 9.56
C ARG A 72 19.14 -6.13 9.14
N ALA A 73 18.28 -5.52 9.95
CA ALA A 73 16.86 -5.40 9.66
C ALA A 73 16.61 -4.74 8.30
N LYS A 74 15.61 -5.25 7.58
CA LYS A 74 15.09 -4.66 6.35
C LYS A 74 13.57 -4.68 6.38
N TYR A 75 12.97 -3.73 5.69
CA TYR A 75 11.52 -3.59 5.58
C TYR A 75 11.03 -4.25 4.31
N THR A 76 9.86 -4.89 4.40
CA THR A 76 9.15 -5.39 3.21
C THR A 76 8.58 -4.21 2.43
N TYR A 77 8.80 -4.19 1.12
CA TYR A 77 8.23 -3.21 0.20
C TYR A 77 7.85 -3.90 -1.10
N GLY A 78 6.57 -4.21 -1.28
CA GLY A 78 6.11 -5.07 -2.38
C GLY A 78 6.81 -6.43 -2.31
N ALA A 79 7.53 -6.81 -3.36
CA ALA A 79 8.30 -8.05 -3.44
C ALA A 79 9.80 -7.89 -3.10
N PHE A 80 10.19 -6.81 -2.39
CA PHE A 80 11.59 -6.50 -2.09
C PHE A 80 11.83 -6.24 -0.60
N CYS A 81 13.06 -6.52 -0.15
CA CYS A 81 13.56 -6.13 1.16
C CYS A 81 14.43 -4.87 1.05
N VAL A 82 13.99 -3.77 1.66
CA VAL A 82 14.66 -2.46 1.59
C VAL A 82 15.20 -2.00 2.95
N LYS A 83 16.36 -1.35 2.96
CA LYS A 83 16.93 -0.79 4.21
C LYS A 83 16.16 0.42 4.74
N LYS A 84 15.54 1.18 3.83
CA LYS A 84 14.74 2.38 4.14
C LYS A 84 13.49 2.36 3.27
N CYS A 85 12.34 2.68 3.86
CA CYS A 85 11.13 2.88 3.08
C CYS A 85 11.27 4.09 2.16
N PRO A 86 10.64 4.09 0.97
CA PRO A 86 10.55 5.27 0.13
C PRO A 86 9.92 6.45 0.89
N HIS A 87 10.29 7.68 0.54
CA HIS A 87 9.91 8.90 1.29
C HIS A 87 8.41 9.06 1.55
N ASN A 88 7.57 8.59 0.62
CA ASN A 88 6.13 8.72 0.73
C ASN A 88 5.50 7.60 1.55
N PHE A 89 6.21 6.52 1.91
CA PHE A 89 5.68 5.38 2.67
C PHE A 89 5.91 5.54 4.17
N VAL A 90 5.13 4.77 4.96
CA VAL A 90 5.22 4.74 6.41
C VAL A 90 5.68 3.37 6.87
N VAL A 91 6.56 3.31 7.86
CA VAL A 91 6.99 2.06 8.47
C VAL A 91 5.92 1.59 9.46
N ASP A 92 5.40 0.38 9.28
CA ASP A 92 4.62 -0.32 10.29
C ASP A 92 5.28 -1.68 10.60
N HIS A 93 5.73 -1.84 11.85
CA HIS A 93 6.55 -2.97 12.30
C HIS A 93 7.76 -3.26 11.40
N SER A 94 7.63 -4.19 10.45
CA SER A 94 8.67 -4.64 9.52
C SER A 94 8.31 -4.40 8.05
N SER A 95 7.35 -3.52 7.78
CA SER A 95 6.78 -3.32 6.44
C SER A 95 6.60 -1.84 6.09
N CYS A 96 6.80 -1.50 4.82
CA CYS A 96 6.50 -0.18 4.26
C CYS A 96 5.04 -0.17 3.79
N VAL A 97 4.16 0.48 4.54
CA VAL A 97 2.72 0.52 4.29
C VAL A 97 2.28 1.86 3.70
N ARG A 98 1.15 1.84 2.98
CA ARG A 98 0.53 3.04 2.40
C ARG A 98 -0.24 3.88 3.41
N ALA A 99 -0.74 3.27 4.48
CA ALA A 99 -1.47 3.94 5.55
C ALA A 99 -1.26 3.16 6.84
N CYS A 100 -1.27 3.86 7.97
CA CYS A 100 -1.28 3.18 9.26
C CYS A 100 -2.61 2.45 9.47
N PRO A 101 -2.58 1.31 10.18
CA PRO A 101 -3.79 0.65 10.67
C PRO A 101 -4.66 1.60 11.51
N SER A 102 -5.96 1.32 11.62
CA SER A 102 -6.93 2.21 12.28
C SER A 102 -6.65 2.51 13.75
N ASN A 103 -5.87 1.67 14.44
CA ASN A 103 -5.46 1.84 15.84
C ASN A 103 -4.09 2.53 15.99
N LYS A 104 -3.50 3.03 14.90
CA LYS A 104 -2.19 3.67 14.87
C LYS A 104 -2.26 5.01 14.14
N MET A 105 -1.36 5.92 14.51
CA MET A 105 -1.17 7.20 13.86
C MET A 105 0.21 7.32 13.24
N GLU A 106 0.28 8.10 12.16
CA GLU A 106 1.51 8.40 11.46
C GLU A 106 2.27 9.50 12.21
N VAL A 107 3.48 9.21 12.65
CA VAL A 107 4.40 10.17 13.27
C VAL A 107 5.70 10.21 12.50
N GLU A 108 6.31 11.38 12.42
CA GLU A 108 7.61 11.55 11.79
C GLU A 108 8.69 11.62 12.86
N GLN A 109 9.58 10.61 12.89
CA GLN A 109 10.73 10.57 13.79
C GLN A 109 12.00 10.45 12.96
N ASN A 110 12.95 11.37 13.14
CA ASN A 110 14.21 11.39 12.37
C ASN A 110 14.02 11.36 10.84
N ARG A 111 13.00 12.06 10.32
CA ARG A 111 12.58 12.08 8.90
C ARG A 111 12.08 10.74 8.35
N ILE A 112 11.77 9.79 9.23
CA ILE A 112 11.14 8.53 8.89
C ILE A 112 9.72 8.56 9.44
N LYS A 113 8.75 8.32 8.57
CA LYS A 113 7.35 8.22 8.97
C LYS A 113 7.10 6.83 9.51
N MET A 114 6.55 6.73 10.72
CA MET A 114 6.31 5.48 11.42
C MET A 114 4.87 5.43 11.95
N CYS A 115 4.31 4.23 12.03
CA CYS A 115 3.01 3.99 12.67
C CYS A 115 3.21 3.67 14.14
N ILE A 116 2.71 4.53 15.02
CA ILE A 116 2.70 4.29 16.46
C ILE A 116 1.26 4.08 16.95
N ALA A 117 1.08 3.27 17.98
CA ALA A 117 -0.22 3.11 18.61
C ALA A 117 -0.74 4.47 19.13
N CYS A 118 -2.02 4.74 18.89
CA CYS A 118 -2.67 5.92 19.45
C CYS A 118 -2.77 5.78 20.98
N THR A 119 -2.59 6.87 21.73
CA THR A 119 -2.72 6.86 23.20
C THR A 119 -4.18 6.72 23.64
N ASP A 120 -5.09 7.43 22.95
CA ASP A 120 -6.53 7.40 23.22
C ASP A 120 -7.32 7.35 21.90
N ILE A 121 -7.58 8.51 21.27
CA ILE A 121 -8.36 8.63 20.04
C ILE A 121 -7.42 8.91 18.86
N CYS A 122 -7.46 8.05 17.84
CA CYS A 122 -6.71 8.30 16.61
C CYS A 122 -7.31 9.47 15.82
N PRO A 123 -6.49 10.31 15.17
CA PRO A 123 -6.98 11.31 14.23
C PRO A 123 -7.88 10.67 13.16
N LYS A 124 -9.00 11.33 12.83
CA LYS A 124 -9.97 10.79 11.88
C LYS A 124 -9.39 10.76 10.45
N ALA A 125 -8.86 9.60 10.09
CA ALA A 125 -8.50 9.26 8.73
C ALA A 125 -9.63 8.48 8.07
N CYS A 126 -9.95 8.83 6.82
CA CYS A 126 -11.03 8.22 6.07
C CYS A 126 -10.49 7.50 4.86
N ASP A 127 -11.15 6.41 4.46
CA ASP A 127 -10.77 5.64 3.29
C ASP A 127 -11.03 6.45 2.02
N GLY A 128 -10.05 6.48 1.12
CA GLY A 128 -10.20 7.04 -0.22
C GLY A 128 -10.77 6.04 -1.23
N ILE A 129 -11.08 6.53 -2.42
CA ILE A 129 -11.57 5.73 -3.55
C ILE A 129 -10.57 4.62 -3.90
N GLY A 130 -11.08 3.39 -4.02
CA GLY A 130 -10.29 2.19 -4.28
C GLY A 130 -9.51 1.67 -3.07
N THR A 131 -9.87 2.08 -1.84
CA THR A 131 -9.22 1.66 -0.59
C THR A 131 -10.24 1.16 0.43
N ALA A 132 -9.97 -0.01 1.04
CA ALA A 132 -10.72 -0.57 2.18
C ALA A 132 -12.26 -0.47 2.04
N SER A 133 -12.95 0.36 2.82
CA SER A 133 -14.42 0.47 2.77
C SER A 133 -14.97 1.05 1.45
N LEU A 134 -14.10 1.60 0.61
CA LEU A 134 -14.36 2.13 -0.72
C LEU A 134 -13.56 1.39 -1.81
N GLN A 135 -13.14 0.15 -1.55
CA GLN A 135 -12.35 -0.66 -2.50
C GLN A 135 -13.04 -0.84 -3.87
N SER A 136 -14.37 -0.97 -3.88
CA SER A 136 -15.17 -1.13 -5.09
C SER A 136 -15.58 0.20 -5.74
N ALA A 137 -15.41 1.33 -5.03
CA ALA A 137 -15.78 2.63 -5.55
C ALA A 137 -14.77 3.07 -6.63
N GLN A 138 -15.26 3.57 -7.74
CA GLN A 138 -14.44 4.11 -8.84
C GLN A 138 -14.33 5.63 -8.81
N THR A 139 -15.30 6.30 -8.19
CA THR A 139 -15.40 7.76 -8.09
C THR A 139 -16.12 8.15 -6.81
N VAL A 140 -15.90 9.38 -6.37
CA VAL A 140 -16.78 10.04 -5.41
C VAL A 140 -18.15 10.25 -6.07
N ASP A 141 -19.22 9.89 -5.38
CA ASP A 141 -20.60 9.96 -5.88
C ASP A 141 -21.60 10.26 -4.75
N SER A 142 -22.88 10.39 -5.08
CA SER A 142 -23.94 10.73 -4.12
C SER A 142 -24.14 9.71 -3.00
N SER A 143 -23.72 8.45 -3.20
CA SER A 143 -23.87 7.36 -2.24
C SER A 143 -22.73 7.31 -1.21
N ASN A 144 -21.55 7.83 -1.57
CA ASN A 144 -20.35 7.72 -0.75
C ASN A 144 -19.83 9.05 -0.20
N ILE A 145 -20.27 10.19 -0.73
CA ILE A 145 -19.80 11.53 -0.32
C ILE A 145 -19.89 11.78 1.19
N ASP A 146 -20.96 11.30 1.84
CA ASP A 146 -21.20 11.53 3.27
C ASP A 146 -20.18 10.82 4.17
N LYS A 147 -19.48 9.79 3.66
CA LYS A 147 -18.40 9.10 4.37
C LYS A 147 -17.17 10.01 4.59
N PHE A 148 -17.05 11.08 3.82
CA PHE A 148 -15.94 12.03 3.92
C PHE A 148 -16.19 13.18 4.92
N THR A 149 -17.31 13.14 5.66
CA THR A 149 -17.66 14.17 6.64
C THR A 149 -16.62 14.25 7.77
N ASN A 150 -16.05 15.45 8.01
CA ASN A 150 -15.05 15.74 9.05
C ASN A 150 -13.73 14.96 8.91
N CYS A 151 -13.39 14.51 7.71
CA CYS A 151 -12.13 13.82 7.45
C CYS A 151 -10.99 14.82 7.28
N THR A 152 -9.92 14.69 8.07
CA THR A 152 -8.74 15.56 7.94
C THR A 152 -7.66 14.92 7.07
N LYS A 153 -7.63 13.59 7.00
CA LYS A 153 -6.70 12.80 6.19
C LYS A 153 -7.46 11.76 5.37
N ILE A 154 -7.13 11.64 4.09
CA ILE A 154 -7.66 10.61 3.19
C ILE A 154 -6.59 9.55 2.94
N ASN A 155 -6.87 8.33 3.39
CA ASN A 155 -6.07 7.15 3.14
C ASN A 155 -6.44 6.56 1.77
N GLY A 156 -5.68 6.91 0.73
CA GLY A 156 -5.94 6.49 -0.64
C GLY A 156 -6.16 7.69 -1.56
N ASN A 157 -7.08 7.55 -2.50
CA ASN A 157 -7.24 8.50 -3.60
C ASN A 157 -8.56 9.27 -3.50
N LEU A 158 -8.63 10.42 -4.14
CA LEU A 158 -9.89 11.06 -4.49
C LEU A 158 -10.01 11.11 -6.00
N VAL A 159 -11.12 10.60 -6.52
CA VAL A 159 -11.37 10.49 -7.96
C VAL A 159 -12.74 11.06 -8.25
N PHE A 160 -12.82 12.00 -9.19
CA PHE A 160 -14.06 12.66 -9.61
C PHE A 160 -14.27 12.43 -11.10
N LEU A 161 -15.14 11.46 -11.43
CA LEU A 161 -15.50 11.09 -12.79
C LEU A 161 -16.88 11.67 -13.17
N ILE A 162 -17.19 11.65 -14.47
CA ILE A 162 -18.47 12.12 -15.00
C ILE A 162 -19.64 11.35 -14.38
N THR A 163 -19.50 10.03 -14.23
CA THR A 163 -20.51 9.15 -13.62
C THR A 163 -20.75 9.46 -12.14
N GLY A 164 -19.76 10.00 -11.42
CA GLY A 164 -19.91 10.41 -10.03
C GLY A 164 -20.60 11.77 -9.90
N ILE A 165 -20.18 12.74 -10.71
CA ILE A 165 -20.71 14.11 -10.66
C ILE A 165 -22.11 14.20 -11.27
N LYS A 166 -22.31 13.69 -12.50
CA LYS A 166 -23.59 13.74 -13.22
C LYS A 166 -24.52 12.59 -12.87
N GLY A 167 -24.04 11.60 -12.12
CA GLY A 167 -24.77 10.38 -11.77
C GLY A 167 -24.58 9.26 -12.79
N ASP A 168 -24.93 8.05 -12.36
CA ASP A 168 -24.85 6.83 -13.15
C ASP A 168 -26.22 6.15 -13.17
N VAL A 169 -26.92 6.31 -14.30
CA VAL A 169 -28.28 5.76 -14.49
C VAL A 169 -28.27 4.23 -14.48
N TYR A 170 -27.19 3.59 -14.97
CA TYR A 170 -27.11 2.13 -15.05
C TYR A 170 -27.03 1.50 -13.65
N HIS A 171 -26.28 2.13 -12.75
CA HIS A 171 -26.17 1.70 -11.35
C HIS A 171 -27.16 2.41 -10.40
N ASN A 172 -28.13 3.17 -10.93
CA ASN A 172 -29.12 3.94 -10.19
C ASN A 172 -28.51 4.93 -9.15
N ILE A 173 -27.36 5.52 -9.49
CA ILE A 173 -26.68 6.54 -8.71
C ILE A 173 -27.13 7.91 -9.20
N LYS A 174 -27.64 8.73 -8.29
CA LYS A 174 -28.09 10.09 -8.61
C LYS A 174 -26.90 11.02 -8.85
N ALA A 175 -27.16 12.13 -9.53
CA ALA A 175 -26.18 13.21 -9.62
C ALA A 175 -25.76 13.68 -8.22
N LEU A 176 -24.48 14.00 -8.08
CA LEU A 176 -23.94 14.49 -6.82
C LEU A 176 -24.42 15.93 -6.59
N ASP A 177 -24.94 16.19 -5.40
CA ASP A 177 -25.27 17.55 -4.97
C ASP A 177 -23.97 18.37 -4.79
N PRO A 178 -23.75 19.46 -5.57
CA PRO A 178 -22.53 20.25 -5.50
C PRO A 178 -22.23 20.79 -4.10
N GLU A 179 -23.24 21.12 -3.31
CA GLU A 179 -23.05 21.65 -1.95
C GLU A 179 -22.42 20.60 -1.02
N LYS A 180 -22.64 19.31 -1.27
CA LYS A 180 -22.01 18.24 -0.49
C LYS A 180 -20.51 18.13 -0.73
N LEU A 181 -19.95 18.70 -1.80
CA LEU A 181 -18.50 18.73 -2.00
C LEU A 181 -17.77 19.55 -0.91
N ASN A 182 -18.48 20.42 -0.18
CA ASN A 182 -17.92 21.18 0.92
C ASN A 182 -17.38 20.30 2.08
N VAL A 183 -17.73 19.01 2.15
CA VAL A 183 -17.14 18.07 3.13
C VAL A 183 -15.61 18.01 3.04
N PHE A 184 -15.06 18.22 1.84
CA PHE A 184 -13.63 18.20 1.58
C PHE A 184 -12.87 19.42 2.13
N ARG A 185 -13.57 20.47 2.58
CA ARG A 185 -12.93 21.66 3.20
C ARG A 185 -12.11 21.30 4.43
N THR A 186 -12.41 20.19 5.09
CA THR A 186 -11.67 19.75 6.29
C THR A 186 -10.41 18.94 5.95
N VAL A 187 -10.28 18.48 4.70
CA VAL A 187 -9.17 17.63 4.27
C VAL A 187 -7.88 18.45 4.15
N ARG A 188 -6.82 17.94 4.79
CA ARG A 188 -5.48 18.53 4.78
C ARG A 188 -4.45 17.67 4.06
N GLU A 189 -4.69 16.36 4.01
CA GLU A 189 -3.75 15.41 3.40
C GLU A 189 -4.50 14.33 2.61
N ILE A 190 -4.02 14.04 1.40
CA ILE A 190 -4.42 12.88 0.59
C ILE A 190 -3.18 12.00 0.40
N THR A 191 -3.20 10.75 0.83
CA THR A 191 -1.98 9.92 0.79
C THR A 191 -1.67 9.35 -0.60
N GLY A 192 -2.69 9.13 -1.43
CA GLY A 192 -2.58 8.71 -2.83
C GLY A 192 -2.54 9.89 -3.79
N PHE A 193 -3.45 9.90 -4.77
CA PHE A 193 -3.57 10.96 -5.78
C PHE A 193 -4.96 11.64 -5.75
N LEU A 194 -5.02 12.82 -6.37
CA LEU A 194 -6.26 13.55 -6.66
C LEU A 194 -6.47 13.58 -8.18
N ASN A 195 -7.55 12.98 -8.67
CA ASN A 195 -7.90 12.94 -10.09
C ASN A 195 -9.26 13.58 -10.31
N ILE A 196 -9.31 14.67 -11.07
CA ILE A 196 -10.53 15.42 -11.36
C ILE A 196 -10.74 15.43 -12.87
N GLN A 197 -11.67 14.61 -13.35
CA GLN A 197 -12.06 14.52 -14.77
C GLN A 197 -13.41 15.18 -15.04
N SER A 198 -14.22 15.36 -13.99
CA SER A 198 -15.52 16.03 -14.04
C SER A 198 -15.69 16.89 -12.80
N TRP A 199 -16.36 18.03 -12.95
CA TRP A 199 -16.66 18.96 -11.88
C TRP A 199 -18.02 19.65 -12.13
N PRO A 200 -18.78 20.04 -11.08
CA PRO A 200 -20.05 20.75 -11.26
C PRO A 200 -19.87 22.09 -11.99
N GLU A 201 -20.74 22.38 -12.97
CA GLU A 201 -20.65 23.59 -13.82
C GLU A 201 -20.85 24.89 -13.04
N ASN A 202 -21.57 24.83 -11.91
CA ASN A 202 -21.81 25.96 -11.02
C ASN A 202 -20.62 26.29 -10.10
N MET A 203 -19.60 25.42 -10.03
CA MET A 203 -18.39 25.63 -9.23
C MET A 203 -17.21 25.97 -10.13
N THR A 204 -16.76 27.23 -10.09
CA THR A 204 -15.70 27.75 -10.98
C THR A 204 -14.29 27.45 -10.51
N ASP A 205 -14.12 26.97 -9.28
CA ASP A 205 -12.82 26.65 -8.69
C ASP A 205 -12.87 25.39 -7.80
N LEU A 206 -11.70 25.04 -7.25
CA LEU A 206 -11.50 23.93 -6.32
C LEU A 206 -11.37 24.40 -4.87
N SER A 207 -12.03 25.50 -4.48
CA SER A 207 -11.97 26.10 -3.13
C SER A 207 -12.37 25.14 -2.01
N VAL A 208 -13.12 24.09 -2.33
CA VAL A 208 -13.42 22.98 -1.40
C VAL A 208 -12.15 22.27 -0.91
N PHE A 209 -11.02 22.37 -1.62
CA PHE A 209 -9.72 21.84 -1.21
C PHE A 209 -8.77 22.92 -0.68
N SER A 210 -9.27 24.09 -0.28
CA SER A 210 -8.45 25.22 0.21
C SER A 210 -7.52 24.88 1.38
N ASN A 211 -7.87 23.90 2.22
CA ASN A 211 -7.05 23.44 3.34
C ASN A 211 -6.11 22.27 3.00
N LEU A 212 -6.15 21.76 1.76
CA LEU A 212 -5.30 20.65 1.34
C LEU A 212 -3.84 21.12 1.26
N ALA A 213 -3.00 20.59 2.13
CA ALA A 213 -1.59 20.95 2.23
C ALA A 213 -0.67 19.94 1.52
N THR A 214 -1.03 18.66 1.53
CA THR A 214 -0.13 17.57 1.09
C THR A 214 -0.86 16.53 0.24
N ILE A 215 -0.27 16.18 -0.91
CA ILE A 215 -0.62 15.01 -1.70
C ILE A 215 0.58 14.05 -1.70
N GLY A 216 0.40 12.87 -1.12
CA GLY A 216 1.47 11.94 -0.82
C GLY A 216 1.98 11.14 -2.02
N GLY A 217 1.15 10.84 -3.01
CA GLY A 217 1.57 10.05 -4.18
C GLY A 217 2.02 8.62 -3.84
N ARG A 218 1.48 8.00 -2.79
CA ARG A 218 1.74 6.58 -2.44
C ARG A 218 1.13 5.60 -3.45
N ALA A 219 0.17 6.08 -4.22
CA ALA A 219 -0.42 5.46 -5.40
C ALA A 219 -0.45 6.52 -6.51
N LEU A 220 -0.30 6.07 -7.76
CA LEU A 220 -0.26 6.91 -8.95
C LEU A 220 -1.35 6.44 -9.92
N TYR A 221 -1.91 7.39 -10.69
CA TYR A 221 -2.92 7.17 -11.74
C TYR A 221 -2.27 7.28 -13.11
#